data_AF-A0A4Y2KVD4-F1
#
_entry.id   AF-A0A4Y2KVD4-F1
#
_cell.length_a   1.000
_cell.length_b   1.000
_cell.length_c   1.000
_cell.angle_alpha   90.00
_cell.angle_beta   90.00
_cell.angle_gamma   90.00
#
_symmetry.space_group_name_H-M   'P 1'
#
loop_
_entity.id
_entity.type
_entity.pdbx_description
1 polymer ?
#
loop_
_entity_poly.entity_id
_entity_poly.type
_entity_poly.pdbx_seq_one_letter_code
_entity_poly.pdbx_strand_id
1 'polypeptide(L)'
;MKSKKLLDVTSAVGLEKPISANESMYVATVQGDSPYANLLLKFSDITKQCQPKSSVYVKHNTERHIETRGPPVFSKARRLDQQKATGGQTRISVHGFARLV
;
A
#
# COMPACT_ATOMS: atom_id res chain seq x y z
N MET A 1 21.07 13.20 -25.42
CA MET A 1 20.45 11.87 -25.22
C MET A 1 19.09 11.86 -25.89
N LYS A 2 18.76 10.86 -26.73
CA LYS A 2 17.43 10.70 -27.31
C LYS A 2 16.52 10.00 -26.27
N SER A 3 15.39 10.60 -25.93
CA SER A 3 14.36 9.98 -25.09
C SER A 3 13.75 8.79 -25.81
N LYS A 4 13.68 7.64 -25.13
CA LYS A 4 13.00 6.45 -25.65
C LYS A 4 11.51 6.60 -25.30
N LYS A 5 10.63 6.63 -26.30
CA LYS A 5 9.17 6.65 -26.09
C LYS A 5 8.62 5.23 -26.05
N LEU A 6 7.72 4.95 -25.12
CA LEU A 6 6.97 3.70 -25.10
C LEU A 6 5.77 3.87 -26.04
N LEU A 7 5.62 2.96 -27.00
CA LEU A 7 4.50 2.95 -27.94
C LEU A 7 3.61 1.76 -27.63
N ASP A 8 2.32 2.00 -27.45
CA ASP A 8 1.33 0.93 -27.49
C ASP A 8 1.05 0.57 -28.95
N VAL A 9 1.33 -0.67 -29.32
CA VAL A 9 1.20 -1.16 -30.70
C VAL A 9 -0.28 -1.25 -31.12
N THR A 10 -1.19 -1.39 -30.16
CA THR A 10 -2.63 -1.53 -30.43
C THR A 10 -3.32 -0.17 -30.62
N SER A 11 -2.98 0.84 -29.82
CA SER A 11 -3.58 2.18 -29.93
C SER A 11 -2.75 3.20 -30.70
N ALA A 12 -1.50 2.87 -31.05
CA ALA A 12 -0.50 3.79 -31.60
C ALA A 12 -0.22 5.03 -30.72
N VAL A 13 -0.66 5.02 -29.46
CA VAL A 13 -0.44 6.10 -28.50
C VAL A 13 0.93 5.95 -27.85
N GLY A 14 1.68 7.05 -27.81
CA GLY A 14 3.02 7.11 -27.22
C GLY A 14 3.01 7.80 -25.87
N LEU A 15 3.69 7.21 -24.89
CA LEU A 15 3.99 7.87 -23.61
C LEU A 15 5.38 8.51 -23.69
N GLU A 16 5.43 9.85 -23.62
CA GLU A 16 6.68 10.62 -23.72
C GLU A 16 7.32 10.91 -22.36
N LYS A 17 6.58 10.67 -21.27
CA LYS A 17 7.07 10.95 -19.92
C LYS A 17 8.15 9.94 -19.54
N PRO A 18 9.30 10.38 -18.99
CA PRO A 18 10.30 9.46 -18.48
C PRO A 18 9.70 8.61 -17.36
N ILE A 19 9.92 7.29 -17.41
CA ILE A 19 9.58 6.37 -16.32
C ILE A 19 10.49 6.76 -15.15
N SER A 20 9.98 7.61 -14.27
CA SER A 20 10.64 7.97 -13.02
C SER A 20 10.57 6.75 -12.11
N ALA A 21 11.71 6.34 -11.56
CA ALA A 21 11.81 5.27 -10.56
C ALA A 21 11.23 5.67 -9.19
N ASN A 22 10.56 6.82 -9.06
CA ASN A 22 9.85 7.18 -7.84
C ASN A 22 8.57 6.33 -7.73
N GLU A 23 8.66 5.31 -6.87
CA GLU A 23 7.74 4.19 -6.66
C GLU A 23 6.36 4.58 -6.07
N SER A 24 5.71 5.63 -6.56
CA SER A 24 4.26 5.75 -6.38
C SER A 24 3.59 5.08 -7.56
N MET A 25 3.03 3.87 -7.39
CA MET A 25 2.17 3.29 -8.41
C MET A 25 0.84 4.04 -8.35
N TYR A 26 0.51 4.80 -9.39
CA TYR A 26 -0.78 5.47 -9.51
C TYR A 26 -1.47 4.99 -10.78
N VAL A 27 -2.79 4.88 -10.73
CA VAL A 27 -3.60 4.59 -11.91
C VAL A 27 -3.82 5.90 -12.67
N ALA A 28 -3.45 5.92 -13.96
CA ALA A 28 -3.68 7.06 -14.84
C ALA A 28 -4.06 6.61 -16.25
N THR A 29 -4.75 7.49 -16.97
CA THR A 29 -5.03 7.27 -18.39
C THR A 29 -3.79 7.55 -19.23
N VAL A 30 -3.61 6.75 -20.29
CA VAL A 30 -2.52 6.98 -21.27
C VAL A 30 -2.77 8.28 -22.04
N GLN A 31 -4.04 8.57 -22.34
CA GLN A 31 -4.49 9.80 -22.97
C GLN A 31 -5.19 10.70 -21.96
N GLY A 32 -4.74 11.94 -21.82
CA GLY A 32 -5.28 12.90 -20.86
C GLY A 32 -6.76 13.23 -21.07
N ASP A 33 -7.21 13.16 -22.33
CA ASP A 33 -8.58 13.52 -22.74
C ASP A 33 -9.55 12.33 -22.74
N SER A 34 -9.14 11.20 -22.16
CA SER A 34 -10.00 10.02 -22.02
C SER A 34 -11.23 10.34 -21.16
N PRO A 35 -12.43 9.80 -21.47
CA PRO A 35 -13.62 9.99 -20.62
C PRO A 35 -13.42 9.50 -19.18
N TYR A 36 -12.43 8.63 -18.95
CA TYR A 36 -12.09 8.11 -17.62
C TYR A 36 -11.15 9.02 -16.82
N ALA A 37 -10.54 10.04 -17.42
CA ALA A 37 -9.63 10.95 -16.72
C ALA A 37 -10.33 11.67 -15.55
N ASN A 38 -11.54 12.18 -15.79
CA ASN A 38 -12.37 12.83 -14.77
C ASN A 38 -12.80 11.84 -13.67
N LEU A 39 -13.05 10.58 -14.02
CA LEU A 39 -13.41 9.54 -13.06
C LEU A 39 -12.26 9.21 -12.11
N LEU A 40 -11.05 9.05 -12.65
CA LEU A 40 -9.86 8.77 -11.84
C LEU A 40 -9.52 9.93 -10.90
N LEU A 41 -9.69 11.17 -11.36
CA LEU A 41 -9.51 12.38 -10.55
C LEU A 41 -10.55 12.49 -9.44
N LYS A 42 -11.81 12.15 -9.73
CA LYS A 42 -12.90 12.15 -8.73
C LYS A 42 -12.65 11.21 -7.56
N PHE A 43 -11.96 10.10 -7.81
CA PHE A 43 -11.69 9.06 -6.81
C PHE A 43 -10.19 8.96 -6.48
N SER A 44 -9.50 10.10 -6.39
CA SER A 44 -8.05 10.15 -6.12
C SER A 44 -7.62 9.39 -4.87
N ASP A 45 -8.52 9.31 -3.89
CA ASP A 45 -8.26 8.71 -2.57
C ASP A 45 -8.07 7.19 -2.64
N ILE A 46 -8.59 6.55 -3.70
CA ILE A 46 -8.44 5.10 -3.96
C ILE A 46 -7.61 4.80 -5.22
N THR A 47 -7.46 5.75 -6.15
CA THR A 47 -6.74 5.55 -7.43
C THR A 47 -5.26 5.93 -7.35
N LYS A 48 -4.89 6.83 -6.44
CA LYS A 48 -3.50 7.06 -6.08
C LYS A 48 -3.15 6.07 -4.98
N GLN A 49 -2.03 5.35 -5.10
CA GLN A 49 -1.48 4.72 -3.91
C GLN A 49 -1.23 5.84 -2.91
N CYS A 50 -2.07 5.90 -1.87
CA CYS A 50 -1.57 6.30 -0.58
C CYS A 50 -0.35 5.41 -0.39
N GLN A 51 0.84 6.01 -0.26
CA GLN A 51 2.00 5.24 0.16
C GLN A 51 1.59 4.32 1.32
N PRO A 52 2.34 3.26 1.64
CA PRO A 52 2.16 2.57 2.92
C PRO A 52 2.54 3.50 4.10
N LYS A 53 1.84 4.63 4.23
CA LYS A 53 1.53 5.34 5.45
C LYS A 53 0.65 4.36 6.21
N SER A 54 1.35 3.45 6.89
CA SER A 54 0.99 3.00 8.23
C SER A 54 0.06 4.05 8.86
N SER A 55 -1.19 3.66 9.13
CA SER A 55 -2.23 4.44 9.84
C SER A 55 -3.34 5.19 9.07
N VAL A 56 -3.58 4.97 7.77
CA VAL A 56 -4.95 5.25 7.26
C VAL A 56 -5.89 4.20 7.85
N TYR A 57 -6.38 4.47 9.07
CA TYR A 57 -7.38 3.65 9.74
C TYR A 57 -8.68 3.80 8.95
N VAL A 58 -8.92 2.87 8.02
CA VAL A 58 -10.21 2.76 7.35
C VAL A 58 -11.19 2.24 8.39
N LYS A 59 -11.97 3.15 8.98
CA LYS A 59 -13.01 2.79 9.94
C LYS A 59 -14.12 2.06 9.21
N HIS A 60 -14.10 0.73 9.30
CA HIS A 60 -15.23 -0.09 8.88
C HIS A 60 -16.26 -0.12 10.03
N ASN A 61 -17.56 -0.04 9.72
CA ASN A 61 -18.63 -0.23 10.69
C ASN A 61 -18.85 -1.71 11.04
N THR A 62 -17.78 -2.50 11.01
CA THR A 62 -17.82 -3.96 11.17
C THR A 62 -16.75 -4.37 12.16
N GLU A 63 -17.18 -4.90 13.30
CA GLU A 63 -16.31 -5.53 14.27
C GLU A 63 -16.13 -7.01 13.92
N ARG A 64 -14.89 -7.52 13.99
CA ARG A 64 -14.60 -8.93 13.72
C ARG A 64 -14.69 -9.71 15.02
N HIS A 65 -15.68 -10.59 15.14
CA HIS A 65 -15.77 -11.54 16.25
C HIS A 65 -15.04 -12.85 15.87
N ILE A 66 -14.13 -13.31 16.73
CA ILE A 66 -13.51 -14.64 16.61
C ILE A 66 -14.21 -15.55 17.62
N GLU A 67 -15.01 -16.49 17.13
CA GLU A 67 -15.60 -17.52 17.98
C GLU A 67 -14.48 -18.44 18.49
N THR A 68 -14.29 -18.49 19.81
CA THR A 68 -13.35 -19.40 20.44
C THR A 68 -14.09 -20.47 21.24
N ARG A 69 -13.53 -21.68 21.29
CA ARG A 69 -14.05 -22.79 22.10
C ARG A 69 -12.99 -23.21 23.10
N GLY A 70 -13.41 -23.44 24.34
CA GLY A 70 -12.53 -23.89 25.42
C GLY A 70 -11.81 -22.75 26.16
N PRO A 71 -11.00 -23.08 27.18
CA PRO A 71 -10.32 -22.09 28.01
C PRO A 71 -9.19 -21.36 27.26
N PRO A 72 -8.85 -20.12 27.65
CA PRO A 72 -7.67 -19.42 27.12
C PRO A 72 -6.39 -20.22 27.34
N VAL A 73 -5.56 -20.34 26.30
CA VAL A 73 -4.27 -21.04 26.35
C VAL A 73 -3.13 -20.03 26.38
N PHE A 74 -2.20 -20.22 27.31
CA PHE A 74 -0.96 -19.45 27.40
C PHE A 74 0.25 -20.30 27.02
N SER A 75 1.20 -19.71 26.30
CA SER A 75 2.51 -20.31 26.06
C SER A 75 3.61 -19.26 26.13
N LYS A 76 4.81 -19.69 26.56
CA LYS A 76 5.97 -18.82 26.65
C LYS A 76 6.54 -18.55 25.27
N ALA A 77 6.82 -17.29 24.95
CA ALA A 77 7.47 -16.91 23.70
C ALA A 77 8.85 -17.59 23.57
N ARG A 78 9.17 -18.08 22.36
CA ARG A 78 10.48 -18.64 22.04
C ARG A 78 11.50 -17.51 21.84
N ARG A 79 12.76 -17.74 22.21
CA ARG A 79 13.86 -16.82 21.87
C ARG A 79 13.98 -16.72 20.35
N LEU A 80 14.05 -15.48 19.85
CA LEU A 80 14.33 -15.19 18.44
C LEU A 80 15.82 -14.87 18.26
N ASP A 81 16.36 -15.22 17.10
CA ASP A 81 17.71 -14.82 16.70
C ASP A 81 17.81 -13.28 16.57
N GLN A 82 18.98 -12.71 16.85
CA GLN A 82 19.15 -11.25 16.93
C GLN A 82 18.72 -10.52 15.64
N GLN A 83 19.03 -11.05 14.45
CA GLN A 83 18.60 -10.44 13.19
C GLN A 83 17.07 -10.42 13.03
N LYS A 84 16.39 -11.50 13.44
CA LYS A 84 14.92 -11.61 13.37
C LYS A 84 14.24 -10.75 14.44
N ALA A 85 14.84 -10.67 15.62
CA ALA A 85 14.40 -9.78 16.69
C ALA A 85 14.47 -8.32 16.26
N THR A 86 15.59 -7.88 15.68
CA THR A 86 15.75 -6.50 15.16
C THR A 86 14.74 -6.19 14.06
N GLY A 87 14.57 -7.09 13.08
CA GLY A 87 13.57 -6.92 12.02
C GLY A 87 12.13 -6.87 12.53
N GLY A 88 11.79 -7.70 13.52
CA GLY A 88 10.48 -7.69 14.17
C GLY A 88 10.25 -6.42 14.99
N GLN A 89 11.25 -5.96 15.74
CA GLN A 89 11.18 -4.77 16.56
C GLN A 89 10.96 -3.50 15.72
N THR A 90 11.63 -3.40 14.57
CA THR A 90 11.39 -2.33 13.59
C THR A 90 9.94 -2.33 13.10
N ARG A 91 9.37 -3.50 12.76
CA ARG A 91 7.98 -3.59 12.27
C ARG A 91 6.95 -3.28 13.34
N ILE A 92 7.18 -3.69 14.59
CA ILE A 92 6.27 -3.42 15.73
C ILE A 92 6.32 -1.94 16.12
N SER A 93 7.50 -1.30 16.10
CA SER A 93 7.67 0.13 16.41
C SER A 93 6.88 1.03 15.45
N VAL A 94 6.79 0.65 14.17
CA VAL A 94 6.04 1.37 13.12
C VAL A 94 4.51 1.37 13.36
N HIS A 95 3.99 0.52 14.25
CA HIS A 95 2.56 0.40 14.56
C HIS A 95 2.19 0.77 16.01
N GLY A 96 3.06 1.48 16.74
CA GLY A 96 2.70 2.25 17.94
C GLY A 96 1.83 1.52 18.96
N PHE A 97 2.42 0.63 19.77
CA PHE A 97 1.72 0.08 20.93
C PHE A 97 1.81 1.05 22.11
N ALA A 98 0.66 1.49 22.62
CA ALA A 98 0.57 2.18 23.90
C ALA A 98 1.07 1.26 25.02
N ARG A 99 1.96 1.78 25.88
CA ARG A 99 2.36 1.12 27.13
C ARG A 99 1.14 1.05 28.05
N LEU A 100 0.69 -0.15 28.39
CA LEU A 100 -0.19 -0.37 29.52
C LEU A 100 0.71 -0.41 30.78
N VAL A 101 0.41 0.48 31.74
CA VAL A 101 0.99 0.50 33.09
C VAL A 101 0.32 -0.58 33.93
#